data_AF-A0A6P0NIE8-F1
#
_entry.id   AF-A0A6P0NIE8-F1
#
_cell.length_a   1.000
_cell.length_b   1.000
_cell.length_c   1.000
_cell.angle_alpha   90.00
_cell.angle_beta   90.00
_cell.angle_gamma   90.00
#
_symmetry.space_group_name_H-M   'P 1'
#
loop_
_entity.id
_entity.type
_entity.pdbx_description
1 polymer ?
#
loop_
_entity_poly.entity_id
_entity_poly.type
_entity_poly.pdbx_seq_one_letter_code
_entity_poly.pdbx_strand_id
1 'polypeptide(L)'
;MVLAIDFGTSNTVLTRWNAATQSAEVLPLDAIAQRYGDIAVVPSLLYVENAQEARVLVGQPVRDQGLDQSLDRCFKNFKRGIGTSIQGFMPDLDGRPLSFEQVGEWFLSQVIDQL
;
A
#
# COMPACT_ATOMS: atom_id res chain seq x y z
N MET A 1 -2.88 15.42 -13.10
CA MET A 1 -3.89 15.34 -12.02
C MET A 1 -3.19 15.53 -10.69
N VAL A 2 -3.76 16.28 -9.75
CA VAL A 2 -3.20 16.41 -8.39
C VAL A 2 -3.98 15.49 -7.47
N LEU A 3 -3.27 14.68 -6.69
CA LEU A 3 -3.82 13.76 -5.71
C LEU A 3 -3.34 14.16 -4.33
N ALA A 4 -4.20 14.01 -3.33
CA ALA A 4 -3.79 14.03 -1.93
C ALA A 4 -3.86 12.60 -1.38
N ILE A 5 -2.74 12.13 -0.84
CA ILE A 5 -2.57 10.78 -0.31
C ILE A 5 -2.31 10.88 1.19
N ASP A 6 -3.23 10.37 2.00
CA ASP A 6 -2.92 10.06 3.39
C ASP A 6 -2.30 8.66 3.43
N PHE A 7 -0.98 8.60 3.32
CA PHE A 7 -0.23 7.35 3.41
C PHE A 7 -0.06 6.96 4.88
N GLY A 8 -1.02 6.27 5.47
CA GLY A 8 -1.00 5.89 6.89
C GLY A 8 -0.29 4.56 7.17
N THR A 9 0.01 4.30 8.44
CA THR A 9 0.67 3.04 8.87
C THR A 9 -0.21 1.81 8.65
N SER A 10 -1.52 1.95 8.89
CA SER A 10 -2.48 0.85 8.80
C SER A 10 -3.36 0.90 7.56
N ASN A 11 -3.75 2.11 7.15
CA ASN A 11 -4.59 2.35 5.99
C ASN A 11 -4.08 3.57 5.22
N THR A 12 -4.35 3.58 3.92
CA THR A 12 -4.04 4.65 3.00
C THR A 12 -5.32 5.12 2.31
N VAL A 13 -5.49 6.43 2.16
CA VAL A 13 -6.65 7.03 1.50
C VAL A 13 -6.17 7.98 0.41
N LEU A 14 -6.78 7.88 -0.77
CA LEU A 14 -6.53 8.79 -1.88
C LEU A 14 -7.74 9.67 -2.10
N THR A 15 -7.49 10.95 -2.31
CA THR A 15 -8.51 11.95 -2.61
C THR A 15 -8.10 12.82 -3.78
N ARG A 16 -9.09 13.41 -4.45
CA ARG A 16 -8.88 14.45 -5.45
C ARG A 16 -9.91 15.57 -5.31
N TRP A 17 -9.61 16.72 -5.89
CA TRP A 17 -10.59 17.78 -6.07
C TRP A 17 -11.50 17.48 -7.25
N ASN A 18 -12.81 17.37 -7.00
CA ASN A 18 -13.81 17.24 -8.03
C ASN A 18 -14.26 18.65 -8.47
N ALA A 19 -13.84 19.04 -9.68
CA ALA A 19 -14.17 20.35 -10.22
C ALA A 19 -15.66 20.55 -10.54
N ALA A 20 -16.42 19.48 -10.77
CA ALA A 20 -17.85 19.55 -11.07
C ALA A 20 -18.68 19.81 -9.81
N THR A 21 -18.30 19.22 -8.67
CA THR A 21 -18.99 19.41 -7.38
C THR A 21 -18.33 20.48 -6.51
N GLN A 22 -17.17 21.00 -6.92
CA GLN A 22 -16.33 21.91 -6.14
C GLN A 22 -16.05 21.40 -4.72
N SER A 23 -15.77 20.10 -4.61
CA SER A 23 -15.51 19.43 -3.33
C SER A 23 -14.39 18.41 -3.44
N ALA A 24 -13.79 18.05 -2.31
CA ALA A 24 -12.91 16.87 -2.25
C ALA A 24 -13.75 15.60 -2.35
N GLU A 25 -13.24 14.58 -3.04
CA GLU A 25 -13.83 13.24 -3.07
C GLU A 25 -12.76 12.17 -2.80
N VAL A 26 -13.16 11.11 -2.09
CA VAL A 26 -12.35 9.91 -1.86
C VAL A 26 -12.43 9.03 -3.10
N LEU A 27 -11.28 8.56 -3.57
CA LEU A 27 -11.22 7.66 -4.72
C LEU A 27 -11.63 6.24 -4.27
N PRO A 28 -12.52 5.56 -5.03
CA PRO A 28 -13.13 4.31 -4.58
C PRO A 28 -12.12 3.16 -4.54
N LEU A 29 -11.20 3.07 -5.51
CA LEU A 29 -10.14 2.05 -5.56
C LEU A 29 -10.64 0.63 -5.27
N ASP A 30 -11.84 0.28 -5.77
CA ASP A 30 -12.61 -0.89 -5.31
C ASP A 30 -11.85 -2.22 -5.44
N ALA A 31 -10.87 -2.31 -6.36
CA ALA A 31 -10.04 -3.50 -6.54
C ALA A 31 -9.08 -3.77 -5.36
N ILE A 32 -8.70 -2.74 -4.61
CA ILE A 32 -7.69 -2.82 -3.53
C ILE A 32 -8.16 -2.24 -2.20
N ALA A 33 -9.31 -1.57 -2.17
CA ALA A 33 -9.84 -0.93 -0.98
C ALA A 33 -10.86 -1.79 -0.24
N GLN A 34 -10.95 -1.56 1.08
CA GLN A 34 -12.05 -1.97 1.92
C GLN A 34 -13.01 -0.78 2.10
N ARG A 35 -14.32 -1.03 2.01
CA ARG A 35 -15.32 0.02 2.25
C ARG A 35 -15.78 0.04 3.70
N TYR A 36 -15.81 1.23 4.29
CA TYR A 36 -16.40 1.52 5.59
C TYR A 36 -17.53 2.54 5.38
N GLY A 37 -18.73 2.03 5.12
CA GLY A 37 -19.82 2.85 4.58
C GLY A 37 -19.45 3.40 3.20
N ASP A 38 -19.51 4.72 3.06
CA ASP A 38 -19.21 5.40 1.78
C ASP A 38 -17.72 5.68 1.55
N ILE A 39 -16.87 5.40 2.55
CA ILE A 39 -15.43 5.70 2.47
C ILE A 39 -14.66 4.43 2.09
N ALA A 40 -13.91 4.51 1.00
CA ALA A 40 -12.93 3.50 0.63
C ALA A 40 -11.58 3.77 1.30
N VAL A 41 -11.01 2.75 1.93
CA VAL A 41 -9.65 2.81 2.51
C VAL A 41 -8.85 1.62 2.04
N VAL A 42 -7.61 1.85 1.62
CA VAL A 42 -6.69 0.79 1.21
C VAL A 42 -5.92 0.33 2.44
N PRO A 43 -6.00 -0.94 2.89
CA PRO A 43 -5.09 -1.43 3.91
C PRO A 43 -3.63 -1.19 3.48
N SER A 44 -2.80 -0.61 4.35
CA SER A 44 -1.36 -0.41 4.11
C SER A 44 -0.60 -1.72 4.25
N LEU A 45 -0.92 -2.66 3.36
CA LEU A 45 -0.41 -4.01 3.27
C LEU A 45 0.18 -4.20 1.88
N LEU A 46 1.35 -4.82 1.85
CA LEU A 46 2.01 -5.25 0.62
C LEU A 46 2.47 -6.68 0.79
N TYR A 47 2.14 -7.53 -0.19
CA TYR A 47 2.67 -8.89 -0.30
C TYR A 47 3.57 -8.98 -1.53
N VAL A 48 4.77 -9.52 -1.36
CA VAL A 48 5.73 -9.68 -2.45
C VAL A 48 5.57 -11.08 -3.07
N GLU A 49 5.01 -11.13 -4.28
CA GLU A 49 4.95 -12.38 -5.06
C GLU A 49 6.33 -12.74 -5.62
N ASN A 50 7.04 -11.75 -6.19
CA ASN A 50 8.39 -11.90 -6.71
C ASN A 50 9.16 -10.58 -6.58
N ALA A 51 10.19 -10.57 -5.74
CA ALA A 51 11.00 -9.39 -5.48
C ALA A 51 11.86 -9.00 -6.68
N GLN A 52 12.33 -9.95 -7.50
CA GLN A 52 13.16 -9.66 -8.67
C GLN A 52 12.39 -8.91 -9.76
N GLU A 53 11.11 -9.24 -9.90
CA GLU A 53 10.21 -8.63 -10.88
C GLU A 53 9.45 -7.42 -10.33
N ALA A 54 9.66 -7.04 -9.06
CA ALA A 54 8.84 -6.06 -8.35
C ALA A 54 7.34 -6.38 -8.41
N ARG A 55 7.01 -7.67 -8.48
CA ARG A 55 5.64 -8.15 -8.58
C ARG A 55 5.05 -8.27 -7.18
N VAL A 56 4.05 -7.46 -6.90
CA VAL A 56 3.45 -7.33 -5.58
C VAL A 56 1.94 -7.27 -5.65
N LEU A 57 1.29 -7.62 -4.54
CA LEU A 57 -0.13 -7.42 -4.30
C LEU A 57 -0.29 -6.43 -3.15
N VAL A 58 -1.25 -5.51 -3.24
CA VAL A 58 -1.47 -4.46 -2.22
C VAL A 58 -2.92 -4.40 -1.76
N GLY A 59 -3.14 -3.87 -0.56
CA GLY A 59 -4.49 -3.56 -0.08
C GLY A 59 -5.30 -4.77 0.37
N GLN A 60 -6.62 -4.69 0.16
CA GLN A 60 -7.61 -5.69 0.58
C GLN A 60 -7.38 -7.08 -0.03
N PRO A 61 -6.96 -7.25 -1.31
CA PRO A 61 -6.63 -8.55 -1.87
C PRO A 61 -5.60 -9.36 -1.06
N VAL A 62 -4.67 -8.69 -0.36
CA VAL A 62 -3.70 -9.36 0.52
C VAL A 62 -4.40 -10.10 1.68
N ARG A 63 -5.47 -9.51 2.23
CA ARG A 63 -6.29 -10.14 3.28
C ARG A 63 -7.24 -11.17 2.71
N ASP A 64 -7.86 -10.87 1.57
CA ASP A 64 -8.84 -11.78 0.95
C ASP A 64 -8.23 -13.14 0.58
N GLN A 65 -6.94 -13.13 0.23
CA GLN A 65 -6.17 -14.35 -0.07
C GLN A 65 -5.47 -14.96 1.16
N GLY A 66 -5.66 -14.39 2.36
CA GLY A 66 -4.99 -14.84 3.59
C GLY A 66 -3.46 -14.65 3.59
N LEU A 67 -2.92 -13.92 2.61
CA LEU A 67 -1.48 -13.68 2.45
C LEU A 67 -0.92 -12.78 3.55
N ASP A 68 -1.78 -12.07 4.26
CA ASP A 68 -1.39 -11.26 5.41
C ASP A 68 -0.87 -12.11 6.58
N GLN A 69 -1.06 -13.42 6.57
CA GLN A 69 -0.50 -14.32 7.59
C GLN A 69 0.95 -14.72 7.30
N SER A 70 1.49 -14.41 6.11
CA SER A 70 2.90 -14.66 5.78
C SER A 70 3.81 -13.80 6.67
N LEU A 71 4.83 -14.44 7.25
CA LEU A 71 5.79 -13.79 8.14
C LEU A 71 6.92 -13.08 7.39
N ASP A 72 7.22 -13.52 6.17
CA ASP A 72 8.41 -13.14 5.41
C ASP A 72 8.08 -12.31 4.16
N ARG A 73 6.92 -12.51 3.54
CA ARG A 73 6.53 -11.83 2.29
C ARG A 73 5.46 -10.77 2.46
N CYS A 74 4.73 -10.77 3.59
CA CYS A 74 3.77 -9.71 3.89
C CYS A 74 4.39 -8.62 4.76
N PHE A 75 4.38 -7.40 4.23
CA PHE A 75 4.81 -6.21 4.93
C PHE A 75 3.60 -5.47 5.50
N LYS A 76 3.59 -5.37 6.83
CA LYS A 76 2.62 -4.57 7.60
C LYS A 76 3.35 -3.51 8.41
N ASN A 77 2.72 -2.36 8.64
CA ASN A 77 3.30 -1.25 9.41
C ASN A 77 4.66 -0.74 8.86
N PHE A 78 5.01 -1.07 7.61
CA PHE A 78 6.33 -0.79 7.02
C PHE A 78 6.62 0.71 6.93
N LYS A 79 5.59 1.56 6.89
CA LYS A 79 5.73 3.02 7.00
C LYS A 79 6.58 3.43 8.22
N ARG A 80 6.49 2.69 9.34
CA ARG A 80 7.25 3.00 10.57
C ARG A 80 8.76 2.79 10.42
N GLY A 81 9.20 2.02 9.42
CA GLY A 81 10.62 1.80 9.13
C GLY A 81 11.19 2.75 8.06
N ILE A 82 10.34 3.54 7.40
CA ILE A 82 10.79 4.51 6.39
C ILE A 82 11.42 5.71 7.10
N GLY A 83 12.65 6.05 6.73
CA GLY A 83 13.36 7.22 7.25
C GLY A 83 13.76 7.12 8.73
N THR A 84 13.72 5.94 9.34
CA THR A 84 14.19 5.72 10.72
C THR A 84 15.66 5.30 10.75
N SER A 85 16.42 5.80 11.73
CA SER A 85 17.83 5.45 11.92
C SER A 85 18.05 4.01 12.41
N ILE A 86 17.06 3.45 13.09
CA ILE A 86 17.02 2.04 13.48
C ILE A 86 16.09 1.34 12.49
N GLN A 87 16.67 0.61 11.54
CA GLN A 87 15.90 -0.26 10.66
C GLN A 87 15.65 -1.58 11.38
N GLY A 88 14.37 -2.00 11.43
CA GLY A 88 14.03 -3.35 11.85
C GLY A 88 14.62 -4.41 10.92
N PHE A 89 14.41 -5.68 11.22
CA PHE A 89 14.82 -6.76 10.34
C PHE A 89 14.03 -6.70 9.02
N MET A 90 14.75 -6.65 7.89
CA MET A 90 14.18 -6.81 6.55
C MET A 90 14.62 -8.15 5.98
N PRO A 91 13.69 -8.99 5.51
CA PRO A 91 14.04 -10.27 4.92
C PRO A 91 14.73 -10.06 3.56
N ASP A 92 15.64 -10.98 3.22
CA ASP A 92 16.04 -11.20 1.85
C ASP A 92 14.94 -12.00 1.15
N LEU A 93 14.40 -11.47 0.06
CA LEU A 93 13.37 -12.13 -0.74
C LEU A 93 13.89 -12.36 -2.15
N ASP A 94 13.79 -13.61 -2.60
CA ASP A 94 14.19 -14.04 -3.95
C ASP A 94 15.67 -13.72 -4.28
N GLY A 95 16.54 -13.70 -3.26
CA GLY A 95 17.98 -13.48 -3.38
C GLY A 95 18.39 -12.00 -3.47
N ARG A 96 17.54 -11.09 -3.01
CA ARG A 96 17.83 -9.67 -2.90
C ARG A 96 17.39 -9.09 -1.56
N PRO A 97 18.21 -8.23 -0.95
CA PRO A 97 17.79 -7.44 0.20
C PRO A 97 16.73 -6.41 -0.24
N LEU A 98 15.76 -6.17 0.64
CA LEU A 98 14.75 -5.13 0.48
C LEU A 98 14.94 -4.01 1.52
N SER A 99 14.44 -2.81 1.23
CA SER A 99 14.34 -1.70 2.18
C SER A 99 12.89 -1.28 2.40
N PHE A 100 12.62 -0.58 3.51
CA PHE A 100 11.29 -0.03 3.78
C PHE A 100 10.89 1.02 2.75
N GLU A 101 11.85 1.83 2.29
CA GLU A 101 11.65 2.81 1.22
C GLU A 101 11.17 2.14 -0.07
N GLN A 102 11.78 1.01 -0.44
CA GLN A 102 11.40 0.27 -1.64
C GLN A 102 10.02 -0.39 -1.52
N VAL A 103 9.69 -0.95 -0.35
CA VAL A 103 8.35 -1.46 -0.08
C VAL A 103 7.32 -0.33 -0.14
N GLY A 104 7.67 0.85 0.39
CA GLY A 104 6.83 2.05 0.31
C GLY A 104 6.61 2.54 -1.12
N GLU A 105 7.67 2.56 -1.93
CA GLU A 105 7.61 2.89 -3.35
C GLU A 105 6.68 1.93 -4.11
N TRP A 106 6.92 0.61 -4.00
CA TRP A 106 6.06 -0.40 -4.65
C TRP A 106 4.61 -0.29 -4.24
N PHE A 107 4.34 -0.06 -2.94
CA PHE A 107 2.99 0.12 -2.45
C PHE A 107 2.31 1.35 -3.10
N LEU A 108 2.96 2.52 -3.06
CA LEU A 108 2.38 3.73 -3.62
C LEU A 108 2.22 3.66 -5.13
N SER A 109 3.19 3.10 -5.85
CA SER A 109 3.10 2.87 -7.30
C SER A 109 1.88 2.01 -7.63
N GLN A 110 1.72 0.86 -6.98
CA GLN A 110 0.58 -0.03 -7.26
C GLN A 110 -0.77 0.59 -6.89
N VAL A 111 -0.83 1.39 -5.82
CA VAL A 111 -2.06 2.11 -5.44
C VAL A 111 -2.41 3.18 -6.48
N ILE A 112 -1.42 3.92 -6.99
CA ILE A 112 -1.61 4.95 -8.02
C ILE A 112 -1.96 4.31 -9.37
N ASP A 113 -1.44 3.13 -9.69
CA ASP A 113 -1.73 2.39 -10.92
C ASP A 113 -3.19 1.88 -11.00
N GLN A 114 -3.96 1.95 -9.90
CA GLN A 114 -5.39 1.62 -9.89
C GLN A 114 -6.31 2.77 -10.38
N LEU A 115 -5.75 3.93 -10.73
CA LEU A 115 -6.49 5.13 -11.15
C LEU A 115 -6.80 5.15 -12.64
#